data_AF-A0A8I0K0N6-F1
#
_entry.id   AF-A0A8I0K0N6-F1
#
_cell.length_a   1.000
_cell.length_b   1.000
_cell.length_c   1.000
_cell.angle_alpha   90.00
_cell.angle_beta   90.00
_cell.angle_gamma   90.00
#
_symmetry.space_group_name_H-M   'P 1'
#
loop_
_entity.id
_entity.type
_entity.pdbx_description
1 polymer ?
#
loop_
_entity_poly.entity_id
_entity_poly.type
_entity_poly.pdbx_seq_one_letter_code
_entity_poly.pdbx_strand_id
1 'polypeptide(L)'
;MSRGSGPEFLRDDVAFRTVNERREPAPWRRLFLPVVPWVLVLVMIALEYALVDEVAADGEGDTAWGLVLMFAACVPVSFAILETIWRRFESPGIIVAFARTIVLPLLMGLVLGVTASLVRLRPGVEDTIAANRRPDGWHYWYDFSRGGGDIASELPLTVLANMFMPMLVALGLVVLVVLPWFAFFRPGQFIRANMMDTSAEAAAGNAAGARALAVLVILIFAVPTATVWLSNEGETGWAWVVGIAMTVVGLGLTTYVLAKQTPDHAARATLPTAFQGVQTLQHERDQESDAGGR
;
A
#
# COMPACT_ATOMS: atom_id res chain seq x y z
N MET A 1 0.48 -15.57 51.90
CA MET A 1 -0.44 -14.82 51.02
C MET A 1 0.35 -13.70 50.33
N SER A 2 0.95 -13.96 49.17
CA SER A 2 1.57 -12.92 48.34
C SER A 2 0.68 -12.68 47.11
N ARG A 3 0.31 -11.43 46.88
CA ARG A 3 -0.34 -11.00 45.64
C ARG A 3 0.75 -10.90 44.57
N GLY A 4 0.71 -11.80 43.60
CA GLY A 4 1.59 -11.76 42.43
C GLY A 4 1.28 -10.52 41.60
N SER A 5 2.28 -9.65 41.45
CA SER A 5 2.33 -8.59 40.45
C SER A 5 2.44 -9.22 39.06
N GLY A 6 1.30 -9.42 38.40
CA GLY A 6 1.26 -9.74 36.98
C GLY A 6 1.84 -8.60 36.14
N PRO A 7 2.43 -8.89 34.96
CA PRO A 7 3.06 -7.89 34.12
C PRO A 7 2.06 -6.82 33.68
N GLU A 8 2.43 -5.56 33.90
CA GLU A 8 1.63 -4.34 33.65
C GLU A 8 1.24 -4.10 32.18
N PHE A 9 1.72 -4.94 31.25
CA PHE A 9 1.46 -4.81 29.82
C PHE A 9 0.04 -5.21 29.38
N LEU A 10 -0.78 -5.73 30.30
CA LEU A 10 -2.19 -6.09 30.05
C LEU A 10 -3.20 -5.04 30.56
N ARG A 11 -2.74 -3.88 31.05
CA ARG A 11 -3.63 -2.84 31.59
C ARG A 11 -4.26 -1.89 30.55
N ASP A 12 -3.91 -2.02 29.28
CA ASP A 12 -4.46 -1.16 28.22
C ASP A 12 -5.90 -1.54 27.79
N ASP A 13 -6.50 -2.59 28.35
CA ASP A 13 -7.85 -3.05 28.00
C ASP A 13 -9.00 -2.38 28.78
N VAL A 14 -8.73 -1.50 29.76
CA VAL A 14 -9.79 -0.94 30.64
C VAL A 14 -10.33 0.42 30.19
N ALA A 15 -9.78 1.04 29.12
CA ALA A 15 -10.29 2.32 28.60
C ALA A 15 -11.17 2.18 27.33
N PHE A 16 -11.70 0.99 27.04
CA PHE A 16 -12.47 0.72 25.82
C PHE A 16 -14.00 0.66 25.97
N ARG A 17 -14.57 0.97 27.14
CA ARG A 17 -16.03 1.05 27.30
C ARG A 17 -16.48 2.36 27.94
N THR A 18 -17.45 3.00 27.26
CA THR A 18 -18.24 4.21 27.56
C THR A 18 -18.01 5.44 26.68
N VAL A 19 -17.57 5.27 25.44
CA VAL A 19 -17.92 6.25 24.40
C VAL A 19 -19.22 5.76 23.77
N ASN A 20 -20.30 6.48 24.07
CA ASN A 20 -21.62 6.46 23.42
C ASN A 20 -21.62 5.85 22.02
N GLU A 21 -22.72 5.18 21.68
CA GLU A 21 -23.21 4.80 20.34
C GLU A 21 -22.93 5.87 19.25
N ARG A 22 -21.66 6.10 18.91
CA ARG A 22 -21.28 6.87 17.75
C ARG A 22 -21.63 5.95 16.62
N ARG A 23 -22.79 6.19 16.00
CA ARG A 23 -23.14 5.63 14.70
C ARG A 23 -21.87 5.61 13.87
N GLU A 24 -21.40 4.41 13.57
CA GLU A 24 -20.20 4.23 12.77
C GLU A 24 -20.35 5.08 11.51
N PRO A 25 -19.40 5.98 11.20
CA PRO A 25 -19.47 6.73 9.97
C PRO A 25 -19.54 5.72 8.82
N ALA A 26 -20.50 5.91 7.92
CA ALA A 26 -20.74 5.01 6.79
C ALA A 26 -19.42 4.61 6.10
N PRO A 27 -19.26 3.38 5.60
CA PRO A 27 -17.98 2.86 5.10
C PRO A 27 -17.30 3.76 4.05
N TRP A 28 -18.07 4.43 3.20
CA TRP A 28 -17.56 5.42 2.24
C TRP A 28 -16.91 6.64 2.92
N ARG A 29 -17.44 7.10 4.06
CA ARG A 29 -16.85 8.20 4.83
C ARG A 29 -15.47 7.86 5.36
N ARG A 30 -15.22 6.61 5.74
CA ARG A 30 -13.90 6.15 6.19
C ARG A 30 -12.89 6.16 5.04
N LEU A 31 -13.34 5.86 3.82
CA LEU A 31 -12.51 5.91 2.62
C LEU A 31 -12.22 7.36 2.18
N PHE A 32 -13.21 8.26 2.26
CA PHE A 32 -13.14 9.60 1.63
C PHE A 32 -13.01 10.80 2.56
N LEU A 33 -13.18 10.68 3.89
CA LEU A 33 -13.16 11.83 4.82
C LEU A 33 -11.86 12.04 5.62
N PRO A 34 -10.67 11.92 5.01
CA PRO A 34 -9.61 12.81 5.38
C PRO A 34 -9.61 14.05 4.49
N VAL A 35 -9.83 15.21 5.10
CA VAL A 35 -9.85 16.51 4.40
C VAL A 35 -8.49 16.79 3.76
N VAL A 36 -7.39 16.37 4.41
CA VAL A 36 -6.03 16.71 4.00
C VAL A 36 -5.66 16.17 2.61
N PRO A 37 -5.88 14.88 2.25
CA PRO A 37 -5.67 14.41 0.87
C PRO A 37 -6.41 15.21 -0.20
N TRP A 38 -7.62 15.68 0.07
CA TRP A 38 -8.36 16.51 -0.90
C TRP A 38 -7.81 17.94 -1.01
N VAL A 39 -7.35 18.50 0.10
CA VAL A 39 -6.58 19.76 0.07
C VAL A 39 -5.31 19.58 -0.75
N LEU A 40 -4.61 18.45 -0.59
CA LEU A 40 -3.43 18.14 -1.39
C LEU A 40 -3.76 17.98 -2.87
N VAL A 41 -4.91 17.43 -3.26
CA VAL A 41 -5.37 17.44 -4.67
C VAL A 41 -5.44 18.88 -5.19
N LEU A 42 -6.06 19.81 -4.46
CA LEU A 42 -6.14 21.22 -4.88
C LEU A 42 -4.76 21.88 -4.98
N VAL A 43 -3.84 21.57 -4.05
CA VAL A 43 -2.45 22.04 -4.10
C VAL A 43 -1.75 21.50 -5.34
N MET A 44 -1.92 20.20 -5.65
CA MET A 44 -1.31 19.60 -6.85
C MET A 44 -1.86 20.20 -8.14
N ILE A 45 -3.17 20.48 -8.23
CA ILE A 45 -3.78 21.21 -9.36
C ILE A 45 -3.10 22.58 -9.56
N ALA A 46 -2.90 23.33 -8.48
CA ALA A 46 -2.24 24.63 -8.55
C ALA A 46 -0.76 24.52 -8.97
N LEU A 47 -0.05 23.48 -8.49
CA LEU A 47 1.33 23.21 -8.88
C LEU A 47 1.44 22.79 -10.35
N GLU A 48 0.54 21.95 -10.86
CA GLU A 48 0.51 21.58 -12.27
C GLU A 48 0.35 22.84 -13.15
N TYR A 49 -0.56 23.73 -12.78
CA TYR A 49 -0.76 24.99 -13.50
C TYR A 49 0.46 25.91 -13.44
N ALA A 50 1.10 26.03 -12.28
CA ALA A 50 2.25 26.92 -12.08
C ALA A 50 3.52 26.41 -12.77
N LEU A 51 3.73 25.09 -12.83
CA LEU A 51 4.97 24.48 -13.31
C LEU A 51 4.94 24.12 -14.80
N VAL A 52 3.79 24.15 -15.47
CA VAL A 52 3.69 23.72 -16.88
C VAL A 52 4.60 24.51 -17.81
N ASP A 53 4.71 25.83 -17.62
CA ASP A 53 5.52 26.69 -18.48
C ASP A 53 7.03 26.41 -18.27
N GLU A 54 7.45 26.14 -17.03
CA GLU A 54 8.83 25.77 -16.70
C GLU A 54 9.20 24.41 -17.28
N VAL A 55 8.32 23.41 -17.15
CA VAL A 55 8.53 22.08 -17.75
C VAL A 55 8.52 22.14 -19.28
N ALA A 56 7.68 23.01 -19.86
CA ALA A 56 7.65 23.21 -21.31
C ALA A 56 8.94 23.84 -21.84
N ALA A 57 9.54 24.76 -21.07
CA ALA A 57 10.78 25.45 -21.41
C ALA A 57 12.05 24.64 -21.11
N ASP A 58 11.95 23.53 -20.37
CA ASP A 58 13.09 22.71 -20.00
C ASP A 58 13.55 21.81 -21.16
N GLY A 59 14.38 22.35 -22.05
CA GLY A 59 14.87 21.61 -23.21
C GLY A 59 15.91 20.53 -22.90
N GLU A 60 16.50 20.55 -21.70
CA GLU A 60 17.23 19.40 -21.21
C GLU A 60 16.25 18.30 -20.80
N GLY A 61 15.06 18.63 -20.31
CA GLY A 61 14.03 17.66 -19.94
C GLY A 61 14.39 16.82 -18.71
N ASP A 62 15.32 17.28 -17.90
CA ASP A 62 15.81 16.59 -16.71
C ASP A 62 15.27 17.21 -15.40
N THR A 63 14.37 18.21 -15.48
CA THR A 63 13.71 18.75 -14.29
C THR A 63 12.79 17.76 -13.59
N ALA A 64 12.94 17.67 -12.27
CA ALA A 64 12.08 16.84 -11.42
C ALA A 64 10.60 17.29 -11.49
N TRP A 65 10.32 18.52 -11.91
CA TRP A 65 8.96 19.04 -12.06
C TRP A 65 8.14 18.32 -13.14
N GLY A 66 8.78 17.70 -14.14
CA GLY A 66 8.10 16.86 -15.12
C GLY A 66 7.36 15.67 -14.49
N LEU A 67 7.80 15.19 -13.33
CA LEU A 67 7.13 14.15 -12.55
C LEU A 67 5.85 14.66 -11.89
N VAL A 68 5.79 15.94 -11.49
CA VAL A 68 4.60 16.53 -10.90
C VAL A 68 3.45 16.51 -11.90
N LEU A 69 3.70 16.88 -13.16
CA LEU A 69 2.68 16.86 -14.22
C LEU A 69 2.18 15.45 -14.60
N MET A 70 2.93 14.40 -14.27
CA MET A 70 2.61 13.02 -14.69
C MET A 70 2.14 12.14 -13.53
N PHE A 71 2.58 12.44 -12.30
CA PHE A 71 2.38 11.61 -11.12
C PHE A 71 1.91 12.43 -9.91
N ALA A 72 1.28 13.58 -10.13
CA ALA A 72 0.76 14.44 -9.06
C ALA A 72 -0.06 13.68 -8.02
N ALA A 73 -0.88 12.72 -8.48
CA ALA A 73 -1.74 11.93 -7.62
C ALA A 73 -0.99 11.06 -6.60
N CYS A 74 0.30 10.80 -6.79
CA CYS A 74 1.12 10.07 -5.82
C CYS A 74 1.14 10.77 -4.46
N VAL A 75 1.13 12.11 -4.41
CA VAL A 75 1.20 12.88 -3.17
C VAL A 75 -0.05 12.71 -2.29
N PRO A 76 -1.27 13.09 -2.75
CA PRO A 76 -2.47 12.96 -1.93
C PRO A 76 -2.79 11.50 -1.58
N VAL A 77 -2.55 10.56 -2.50
CA VAL A 77 -2.74 9.13 -2.26
C VAL A 77 -1.78 8.63 -1.17
N SER A 78 -0.48 8.95 -1.28
CA SER A 78 0.52 8.53 -0.28
C SER A 78 0.15 9.03 1.11
N PHE A 79 -0.25 10.30 1.21
CA PHE A 79 -0.70 10.86 2.48
C PHE A 79 -1.91 10.12 3.03
N ALA A 80 -2.91 9.83 2.19
CA ALA A 80 -4.10 9.09 2.59
C ALA A 80 -3.78 7.65 3.05
N ILE A 81 -2.79 6.99 2.44
CA ILE A 81 -2.34 5.66 2.88
C ILE A 81 -1.63 5.76 4.23
N LEU A 82 -0.68 6.68 4.36
CA LEU A 82 0.08 6.86 5.60
C LEU A 82 -0.82 7.26 6.78
N GLU A 83 -1.90 7.98 6.51
CA GLU A 83 -2.88 8.36 7.54
C GLU A 83 -3.49 7.18 8.29
N THR A 84 -3.48 5.99 7.69
CA THR A 84 -3.92 4.75 8.34
C THR A 84 -3.13 4.39 9.60
N ILE A 85 -1.90 4.90 9.72
CA ILE A 85 -0.98 4.64 10.83
C ILE A 85 -1.38 5.43 12.08
N TRP A 86 -1.67 6.72 11.93
CA TRP A 86 -1.93 7.62 13.06
C TRP A 86 -3.41 7.83 13.39
N ARG A 87 -4.34 7.62 12.46
CA ARG A 87 -5.77 7.68 12.79
C ARG A 87 -6.21 6.44 13.56
N ARG A 88 -6.97 6.66 14.63
CA ARG A 88 -7.66 5.60 15.37
C ARG A 88 -8.94 5.25 14.62
N PHE A 89 -8.89 4.18 13.81
CA PHE A 89 -10.08 3.60 13.20
C PHE A 89 -10.68 2.54 14.11
N GLU A 90 -12.00 2.44 14.13
CA GLU A 90 -12.73 1.33 14.77
C GLU A 90 -12.61 0.04 13.95
N SER A 91 -12.49 0.14 12.61
CA SER A 91 -12.19 -1.00 11.74
C SER A 91 -10.68 -1.27 11.65
N PRO A 92 -10.26 -2.47 11.23
CA PRO A 92 -8.85 -2.77 11.05
C PRO A 92 -8.24 -1.84 10.01
N GLY A 93 -7.30 -0.98 10.43
CA GLY A 93 -6.69 0.05 9.57
C GLY A 93 -6.04 -0.52 8.31
N ILE A 94 -5.60 -1.79 8.35
CA ILE A 94 -5.00 -2.52 7.24
C ILE A 94 -5.98 -2.71 6.07
N ILE A 95 -7.22 -3.14 6.34
CA ILE A 95 -8.22 -3.37 5.28
C ILE A 95 -8.55 -2.05 4.57
N VAL A 96 -8.69 -0.97 5.35
CA VAL A 96 -8.91 0.38 4.80
C VAL A 96 -7.72 0.82 3.96
N ALA A 97 -6.49 0.54 4.40
CA ALA A 97 -5.29 0.84 3.62
C ALA A 97 -5.29 0.12 2.27
N PHE A 98 -5.58 -1.18 2.24
CA PHE A 98 -5.71 -1.95 1.00
C PHE A 98 -6.84 -1.44 0.09
N ALA A 99 -8.01 -1.12 0.63
CA ALA A 99 -9.09 -0.55 -0.18
C ALA A 99 -8.68 0.79 -0.81
N ARG A 100 -7.92 1.62 -0.07
CA ARG A 100 -7.41 2.91 -0.54
C ARG A 100 -6.37 2.77 -1.65
N THR A 101 -5.67 1.63 -1.80
CA THR A 101 -4.68 1.45 -2.88
C THR A 101 -5.30 1.34 -4.27
N ILE A 102 -6.62 1.07 -4.36
CA ILE A 102 -7.35 1.03 -5.64
C ILE A 102 -8.24 2.27 -5.76
N VAL A 103 -9.07 2.52 -4.74
CA VAL A 103 -10.13 3.53 -4.82
C VAL A 103 -9.58 4.95 -4.96
N LEU A 104 -8.56 5.32 -4.17
CA LEU A 104 -8.05 6.69 -4.19
C LEU A 104 -7.25 7.00 -5.47
N PRO A 105 -6.34 6.12 -5.95
CA PRO A 105 -5.69 6.33 -7.24
C PRO A 105 -6.67 6.45 -8.41
N LEU A 106 -7.74 5.65 -8.47
CA LEU A 106 -8.73 5.77 -9.53
C LEU A 106 -9.41 7.15 -9.52
N LEU A 107 -9.79 7.65 -8.35
CA LEU A 107 -10.54 8.90 -8.24
C LEU A 107 -9.65 10.14 -8.32
N MET A 108 -8.62 10.20 -7.47
CA MET A 108 -7.69 11.35 -7.43
C MET A 108 -6.80 11.37 -8.67
N GLY A 109 -6.40 10.20 -9.17
CA GLY A 109 -5.64 10.06 -10.40
C GLY A 109 -6.40 10.49 -11.64
N LEU A 110 -7.70 10.18 -11.71
CA LEU A 110 -8.54 10.71 -12.78
C LEU A 110 -8.63 12.24 -12.73
N VAL A 111 -8.87 12.82 -11.56
CA VAL A 111 -8.99 14.28 -11.40
C VAL A 111 -7.69 14.99 -11.77
N LEU A 112 -6.55 14.54 -11.25
CA LEU A 112 -5.25 15.15 -11.50
C LEU A 112 -4.74 14.86 -12.92
N GLY A 113 -4.97 13.64 -13.42
CA GLY A 113 -4.66 13.30 -14.81
C GLY A 113 -5.42 14.15 -15.82
N VAL A 114 -6.71 14.40 -15.59
CA VAL A 114 -7.52 15.31 -16.42
C VAL A 114 -7.04 16.75 -16.27
N THR A 115 -6.71 17.18 -15.05
CA THR A 115 -6.20 18.55 -14.82
C THR A 115 -4.88 18.76 -15.55
N ALA A 116 -3.88 17.88 -15.34
CA ALA A 116 -2.61 17.92 -16.04
C ALA A 116 -2.81 17.95 -17.57
N SER A 117 -3.73 17.13 -18.08
CA SER A 117 -4.12 17.11 -19.49
C SER A 117 -4.65 18.47 -19.97
N LEU A 118 -5.56 19.09 -19.22
CA LEU A 118 -6.14 20.40 -19.57
C LEU A 118 -5.12 21.54 -19.48
N VAL A 119 -4.25 21.52 -18.47
CA VAL A 119 -3.20 22.54 -18.28
C VAL A 119 -2.25 22.57 -19.48
N ARG A 120 -1.97 21.40 -20.07
CA ARG A 120 -1.10 21.27 -21.26
C ARG A 120 -1.74 21.79 -22.54
N LEU A 121 -3.07 21.86 -22.61
CA LEU A 121 -3.80 22.47 -23.72
C LEU A 121 -3.83 24.00 -23.66
N ARG A 122 -3.15 24.61 -22.68
CA ARG A 122 -3.04 26.06 -22.59
C ARG A 122 -2.30 26.63 -23.82
N PRO A 123 -2.77 27.75 -24.39
CA PRO A 123 -2.10 28.38 -25.54
C PRO A 123 -0.62 28.66 -25.27
N GLY A 124 0.24 28.32 -26.24
CA GLY A 124 1.69 28.56 -26.20
C GLY A 124 2.51 27.47 -25.52
N VAL A 125 1.90 26.55 -24.75
CA VAL A 125 2.63 25.44 -24.12
C VAL A 125 3.19 24.49 -25.18
N GLU A 126 2.37 24.12 -26.18
CA GLU A 126 2.79 23.25 -27.27
C GLU A 126 3.93 23.85 -28.10
N ASP A 127 3.82 25.13 -28.45
CA ASP A 127 4.86 25.86 -29.18
C ASP A 127 6.17 25.91 -28.38
N THR A 128 6.07 26.11 -27.06
CA THR A 128 7.23 26.15 -26.16
C THR A 128 7.90 24.78 -26.08
N ILE A 129 7.12 23.70 -25.94
CA ILE A 129 7.66 22.33 -25.98
C ILE A 129 8.33 22.09 -27.33
N ALA A 130 7.66 22.42 -28.45
CA ALA A 130 8.21 22.22 -29.78
C ALA A 130 9.54 22.95 -30.00
N ALA A 131 9.69 24.15 -29.41
CA ALA A 131 10.91 24.95 -29.49
C ALA A 131 12.07 24.41 -28.63
N ASN A 132 11.78 23.67 -27.56
CA ASN A 132 12.77 23.19 -26.59
C ASN A 132 13.09 21.69 -26.70
N ARG A 133 12.46 20.95 -27.61
CA ARG A 133 12.73 19.52 -27.82
C ARG A 133 14.20 19.22 -28.07
N ARG A 134 14.65 18.08 -27.53
CA ARG A 134 15.97 17.51 -27.85
C ARG A 134 16.06 17.12 -29.33
N PRO A 135 17.27 17.00 -29.91
CA PRO A 135 17.45 16.65 -31.32
C PRO A 135 16.86 15.29 -31.73
N ASP A 136 16.68 14.37 -30.80
CA ASP A 136 16.02 13.06 -30.99
C ASP A 136 14.49 13.16 -30.96
N GLY A 137 13.94 14.36 -30.76
CA GLY A 137 12.50 14.63 -30.68
C GLY A 137 11.89 14.37 -29.30
N TRP A 138 12.72 14.03 -28.30
CA TRP A 138 12.28 13.78 -26.93
C TRP A 138 12.08 15.08 -26.15
N HIS A 139 10.99 15.14 -25.38
CA HIS A 139 10.76 16.13 -24.33
C HIS A 139 9.84 15.53 -23.28
N TYR A 140 10.40 14.97 -22.21
CA TYR A 140 9.63 14.21 -21.22
C TYR A 140 8.78 13.08 -21.85
N TRP A 141 7.47 13.20 -21.69
CA TRP A 141 6.48 12.24 -22.15
C TRP A 141 5.87 12.68 -23.49
N TYR A 142 6.48 13.66 -24.16
CA TYR A 142 6.15 14.12 -25.50
C TYR A 142 7.21 13.60 -26.45
N ASP A 143 7.00 12.39 -26.97
CA ASP A 143 7.95 11.75 -27.89
C ASP A 143 7.40 11.78 -29.32
N PHE A 144 7.88 12.74 -30.12
CA PHE A 144 7.49 12.86 -31.53
C PHE A 144 8.07 11.72 -32.39
N SER A 145 9.17 11.10 -31.95
CA SER A 145 9.88 10.05 -32.69
C SER A 145 9.13 8.72 -32.71
N ARG A 146 8.16 8.54 -31.79
CA ARG A 146 7.35 7.32 -31.65
C ARG A 146 5.91 7.48 -32.11
N GLY A 147 5.62 8.54 -32.86
CA GLY A 147 4.27 8.87 -33.32
C GLY A 147 3.40 9.55 -32.27
N GLY A 148 3.97 9.91 -31.12
CA GLY A 148 3.43 10.96 -30.26
C GLY A 148 3.68 12.33 -30.91
N GLY A 149 3.19 13.40 -30.30
CA GLY A 149 3.51 14.75 -30.79
C GLY A 149 2.35 15.73 -30.85
N ASP A 150 1.14 15.19 -30.89
CA ASP A 150 -0.07 15.95 -30.60
C ASP A 150 -0.35 15.82 -29.10
N ILE A 151 -0.54 16.94 -28.41
CA ILE A 151 -0.90 16.94 -26.98
C ILE A 151 -2.17 16.11 -26.76
N ALA A 152 -3.10 16.05 -27.73
CA ALA A 152 -4.32 15.26 -27.64
C ALA A 152 -4.07 13.75 -27.58
N SER A 153 -3.03 13.22 -28.24
CA SER A 153 -2.71 11.78 -28.22
C SER A 153 -2.13 11.33 -26.89
N GLU A 154 -1.55 12.24 -26.11
CA GLU A 154 -0.89 11.96 -24.83
C GLU A 154 -1.80 12.17 -23.59
N LEU A 155 -3.01 12.72 -23.78
CA LEU A 155 -3.97 12.90 -22.68
C LEU A 155 -4.37 11.56 -22.03
N PRO A 156 -4.69 10.49 -22.78
CA PRO A 156 -5.01 9.21 -22.17
C PRO A 156 -3.85 8.66 -21.35
N LEU A 157 -2.61 8.79 -21.84
CA LEU A 157 -1.42 8.34 -21.12
C LEU A 157 -1.27 9.09 -19.79
N THR A 158 -1.48 10.41 -19.78
CA THR A 158 -1.36 11.25 -18.58
C THR A 158 -2.39 10.88 -17.51
N VAL A 159 -3.61 10.58 -17.93
CA VAL A 159 -4.67 10.09 -17.05
C VAL A 159 -4.31 8.71 -16.48
N LEU A 160 -3.91 7.78 -17.34
CA LEU A 160 -3.54 6.43 -16.92
C LEU A 160 -2.32 6.44 -16.00
N ALA A 161 -1.31 7.26 -16.27
CA ALA A 161 -0.13 7.41 -15.43
C ALA A 161 -0.49 7.92 -14.03
N ASN A 162 -1.36 8.94 -13.94
CA ASN A 162 -1.87 9.44 -12.66
C ASN A 162 -2.81 8.45 -11.96
N MET A 163 -3.33 7.43 -12.63
CA MET A 163 -4.10 6.35 -11.98
C MET A 163 -3.20 5.20 -11.52
N PHE A 164 -2.33 4.69 -12.38
CA PHE A 164 -1.52 3.50 -12.11
C PHE A 164 -0.32 3.77 -11.21
N MET A 165 0.40 4.88 -11.41
CA MET A 165 1.59 5.15 -10.61
C MET A 165 1.25 5.31 -9.13
N PRO A 166 0.19 6.05 -8.73
CA PRO A 166 -0.20 6.10 -7.33
C PRO A 166 -0.74 4.78 -6.80
N MET A 167 -1.29 3.88 -7.62
CA MET A 167 -1.62 2.51 -7.17
C MET A 167 -0.36 1.77 -6.75
N LEU A 168 0.70 1.84 -7.56
CA LEU A 168 1.99 1.20 -7.24
C LEU A 168 2.61 1.81 -5.98
N VAL A 169 2.62 3.14 -5.87
CA VAL A 169 3.11 3.84 -4.68
C VAL A 169 2.27 3.48 -3.44
N ALA A 170 0.94 3.46 -3.57
CA ALA A 170 0.05 3.09 -2.48
C ALA A 170 0.29 1.65 -2.02
N LEU A 171 0.40 0.71 -2.96
CA LEU A 171 0.72 -0.69 -2.66
C LEU A 171 2.08 -0.80 -1.97
N GLY A 172 3.10 -0.12 -2.48
CA GLY A 172 4.43 -0.05 -1.88
C GLY A 172 4.38 0.48 -0.44
N LEU A 173 3.66 1.57 -0.19
CA LEU A 173 3.49 2.11 1.16
C LEU A 173 2.73 1.17 2.09
N VAL A 174 1.70 0.47 1.58
CA VAL A 174 0.98 -0.52 2.38
C VAL A 174 1.91 -1.67 2.78
N VAL A 175 2.66 -2.23 1.83
CA VAL A 175 3.54 -3.37 2.05
C VAL A 175 4.77 -3.01 2.89
N LEU A 176 5.42 -1.88 2.61
CA LEU A 176 6.71 -1.51 3.20
C LEU A 176 6.56 -0.68 4.49
N VAL A 177 5.43 -0.01 4.70
CA VAL A 177 5.24 0.92 5.83
C VAL A 177 4.06 0.52 6.70
N VAL A 178 2.84 0.45 6.14
CA VAL A 178 1.62 0.26 6.94
C VAL A 178 1.59 -1.14 7.57
N LEU A 179 1.82 -2.18 6.78
CA LEU A 179 1.76 -3.57 7.23
C LEU A 179 2.83 -3.85 8.30
N PRO A 180 4.11 -3.49 8.12
CA PRO A 180 5.12 -3.62 9.17
C PRO A 180 4.77 -2.79 10.41
N TRP A 181 4.26 -1.57 10.23
CA TRP A 181 3.85 -0.76 11.37
C TRP A 181 2.85 -1.49 12.27
N PHE A 182 1.79 -2.07 11.68
CA PHE A 182 0.81 -2.83 12.44
C PHE A 182 1.38 -4.14 13.00
N ALA A 183 2.18 -4.87 12.24
CA ALA A 183 2.75 -6.15 12.70
C ALA A 183 3.72 -5.98 13.89
N PHE A 184 4.52 -4.91 13.90
CA PHE A 184 5.54 -4.68 14.93
C PHE A 184 5.02 -3.84 16.10
N PHE A 185 4.32 -2.73 15.83
CA PHE A 185 3.93 -1.76 16.86
C PHE A 185 2.48 -1.92 17.34
N ARG A 186 1.61 -2.59 16.57
CA ARG A 186 0.19 -2.81 16.95
C ARG A 186 -0.29 -4.25 16.65
N PRO A 187 0.43 -5.29 17.10
CA PRO A 187 0.16 -6.67 16.72
C PRO A 187 -1.28 -7.10 17.03
N GLY A 188 -1.87 -6.67 18.14
CA GLY A 188 -3.27 -6.99 18.47
C GLY A 188 -4.28 -6.52 17.42
N GLN A 189 -4.05 -5.36 16.77
CA GLN A 189 -4.89 -4.91 15.66
C GLN A 189 -4.70 -5.76 14.41
N PHE A 190 -3.46 -6.16 14.12
CA PHE A 190 -3.14 -7.06 13.01
C PHE A 190 -3.80 -8.45 13.19
N ILE A 191 -3.69 -9.02 14.39
CA ILE A 191 -4.27 -10.32 14.77
C ILE A 191 -5.80 -10.30 14.55
N ARG A 192 -6.48 -9.27 15.08
CA ARG A 192 -7.93 -9.10 14.87
C ARG A 192 -8.30 -8.89 13.41
N ALA A 193 -7.51 -8.12 12.65
CA ALA A 193 -7.75 -7.87 11.23
C ALA A 193 -7.77 -9.15 10.39
N ASN A 194 -6.98 -10.15 10.80
CA ASN A 194 -6.80 -11.42 10.09
C ASN A 194 -7.60 -12.57 10.71
N MET A 195 -8.55 -12.27 11.61
CA MET A 195 -9.42 -13.25 12.28
C MET A 195 -8.57 -14.38 12.93
N MET A 196 -7.58 -13.96 13.69
CA MET A 196 -6.67 -14.81 14.46
C MET A 196 -7.10 -14.83 15.93
N ASP A 197 -6.81 -15.93 16.63
CA ASP A 197 -7.15 -16.08 18.06
C ASP A 197 -6.47 -14.97 18.89
N THR A 198 -7.25 -14.35 19.78
CA THR A 198 -6.82 -13.26 20.65
C THR A 198 -6.63 -13.70 22.10
N SER A 199 -6.79 -14.99 22.41
CA SER A 199 -6.50 -15.58 23.71
C SER A 199 -5.06 -15.27 24.15
N ALA A 200 -4.86 -15.14 25.47
CA ALA A 200 -3.53 -14.82 26.03
C ALA A 200 -2.47 -15.89 25.66
N GLU A 201 -2.91 -17.13 25.46
CA GLU A 201 -2.05 -18.26 25.08
C GLU A 201 -1.58 -18.16 23.62
N ALA A 202 -2.47 -17.79 22.70
CA ALA A 202 -2.15 -17.66 21.27
C ALA A 202 -1.54 -16.30 20.89
N ALA A 203 -1.77 -15.25 21.67
CA ALA A 203 -1.42 -13.87 21.31
C ALA A 203 0.06 -13.68 20.98
N ALA A 204 0.97 -14.30 21.74
CA ALA A 204 2.41 -14.18 21.52
C ALA A 204 2.85 -14.89 20.21
N GLY A 205 2.30 -16.08 19.94
CA GLY A 205 2.53 -16.81 18.69
C GLY A 205 2.00 -16.05 17.49
N ASN A 206 0.76 -15.58 17.58
CA ASN A 206 0.10 -14.78 16.54
C ASN A 206 0.84 -13.47 16.25
N ALA A 207 1.37 -12.79 17.26
CA ALA A 207 2.19 -11.58 17.05
C ALA A 207 3.51 -11.89 16.34
N ALA A 208 4.19 -12.98 16.72
CA ALA A 208 5.42 -13.40 16.05
C ALA A 208 5.15 -13.82 14.59
N GLY A 209 4.07 -14.56 14.35
CA GLY A 209 3.60 -14.92 13.01
C GLY A 209 3.23 -13.70 12.17
N ALA A 210 2.57 -12.69 12.75
CA ALA A 210 2.27 -11.43 12.05
C ALA A 210 3.53 -10.69 11.58
N ARG A 211 4.57 -10.62 12.41
CA ARG A 211 5.86 -10.01 12.04
C ARG A 211 6.56 -10.79 10.94
N ALA A 212 6.60 -12.13 11.06
CA ALA A 212 7.18 -12.99 10.04
C ALA A 212 6.42 -12.88 8.71
N LEU A 213 5.08 -12.80 8.74
CA LEU A 213 4.25 -12.58 7.56
C LEU A 213 4.54 -11.21 6.94
N ALA A 214 4.71 -10.16 7.74
CA ALA A 214 5.08 -8.84 7.23
C ALA A 214 6.42 -8.87 6.48
N VAL A 215 7.43 -9.50 7.06
CA VAL A 215 8.74 -9.69 6.40
C VAL A 215 8.59 -10.52 5.13
N LEU A 216 7.83 -11.61 5.18
CA LEU A 216 7.59 -12.47 4.02
C LEU A 216 6.94 -11.68 2.87
N VAL A 217 5.93 -10.87 3.15
CA VAL A 217 5.28 -10.03 2.14
C VAL A 217 6.24 -8.99 1.56
N ILE A 218 7.09 -8.36 2.37
CA ILE A 218 8.15 -7.46 1.87
C ILE A 218 9.06 -8.21 0.90
N LEU A 219 9.51 -9.42 1.25
CA LEU A 219 10.42 -10.22 0.42
C LEU A 219 9.80 -10.59 -0.93
N ILE A 220 8.47 -10.81 -1.01
CA ILE A 220 7.78 -11.09 -2.27
C ILE A 220 7.98 -9.96 -3.29
N PHE A 221 8.10 -8.70 -2.85
CA PHE A 221 8.35 -7.57 -3.74
C PHE A 221 9.84 -7.24 -3.86
N ALA A 222 10.57 -7.25 -2.75
CA ALA A 222 11.98 -6.85 -2.73
C ALA A 222 12.87 -7.80 -3.55
N VAL A 223 12.60 -9.11 -3.52
CA VAL A 223 13.43 -10.12 -4.17
C VAL A 223 13.36 -10.01 -5.69
N PRO A 224 12.19 -10.02 -6.35
CA PRO A 224 12.13 -9.81 -7.79
C PRO A 224 12.75 -8.48 -8.23
N THR A 225 12.51 -7.39 -7.49
CA THR A 225 13.12 -6.08 -7.80
C THR A 225 14.64 -6.14 -7.75
N ALA A 226 15.21 -6.73 -6.70
CA ALA A 226 16.66 -6.90 -6.57
C ALA A 226 17.24 -7.81 -7.67
N THR A 227 16.57 -8.92 -7.99
CA THR A 227 16.98 -9.84 -9.05
C THR A 227 17.01 -9.16 -10.42
N VAL A 228 15.99 -8.37 -10.76
CA VAL A 228 15.94 -7.62 -12.02
C VAL A 228 17.08 -6.60 -12.07
N TRP A 229 17.29 -5.87 -10.97
CA TRP A 229 18.34 -4.85 -10.90
C TRP A 229 19.74 -5.45 -11.07
N LEU A 230 20.08 -6.49 -10.29
CA LEU A 230 21.37 -7.19 -10.38
C LEU A 230 21.60 -7.85 -11.76
N SER A 231 20.53 -8.33 -12.40
CA SER A 231 20.65 -8.91 -13.74
C SER A 231 21.01 -7.85 -14.80
N ASN A 232 20.52 -6.62 -14.65
CA ASN A 232 20.84 -5.52 -15.57
C ASN A 232 22.28 -5.02 -15.42
N GLU A 233 22.90 -5.22 -14.26
CA GLU A 233 24.31 -4.84 -14.01
C GLU A 233 25.31 -5.88 -14.52
N GLY A 234 24.85 -6.95 -15.19
CA GLY A 234 25.69 -8.04 -15.67
C GLY A 234 26.09 -9.03 -14.58
N GLU A 235 25.55 -8.89 -13.36
CA GLU A 235 25.80 -9.76 -12.22
C GLU A 235 24.82 -10.94 -12.15
N THR A 236 24.49 -11.54 -13.29
CA THR A 236 23.47 -12.59 -13.39
C THR A 236 23.74 -13.77 -12.45
N GLY A 237 25.01 -14.12 -12.21
CA GLY A 237 25.40 -15.17 -11.26
C GLY A 237 25.01 -14.84 -9.81
N TRP A 238 25.22 -13.60 -9.38
CA TRP A 238 24.80 -13.14 -8.05
C TRP A 238 23.28 -13.04 -7.93
N ALA A 239 22.59 -12.60 -8.99
CA ALA A 239 21.13 -12.55 -9.01
C ALA A 239 20.51 -13.93 -8.73
N TRP A 240 21.09 -15.01 -9.25
CA TRP A 240 20.68 -16.40 -8.96
C TRP A 240 20.95 -16.81 -7.52
N VAL A 241 22.15 -16.53 -7.00
CA VAL A 241 22.50 -16.86 -5.61
C VAL A 241 21.56 -16.17 -4.63
N VAL A 242 21.31 -14.87 -4.84
CA VAL A 242 20.36 -14.08 -4.04
C VAL A 242 18.95 -14.67 -4.17
N GLY A 243 18.49 -14.99 -5.38
CA GLY A 243 17.17 -15.59 -5.60
C GLY A 243 16.97 -16.91 -4.85
N ILE A 244 17.95 -17.82 -4.91
CA ILE A 244 17.89 -19.12 -4.20
C ILE A 244 17.91 -18.90 -2.68
N ALA A 245 18.85 -18.10 -2.17
CA ALA A 245 18.95 -17.82 -0.73
C ALA A 245 17.66 -17.23 -0.18
N MET A 246 17.06 -16.27 -0.89
CA MET A 246 15.80 -15.64 -0.50
C MET A 246 14.61 -16.60 -0.60
N THR A 247 14.62 -17.54 -1.55
CA THR A 247 13.60 -18.61 -1.62
C THR A 247 13.64 -19.49 -0.38
N VAL A 248 14.83 -19.91 0.07
CA VAL A 248 15.00 -20.70 1.30
C VAL A 248 14.51 -19.93 2.53
N VAL A 249 14.86 -18.64 2.64
CA VAL A 249 14.37 -17.76 3.71
C VAL A 249 12.83 -17.64 3.65
N GLY A 250 12.26 -17.46 2.46
CA GLY A 250 10.81 -17.38 2.26
C GLY A 250 10.07 -18.64 2.68
N LEU A 251 10.60 -19.82 2.35
CA LEU A 251 10.04 -21.11 2.79
C LEU A 251 10.13 -21.27 4.32
N GLY A 252 11.26 -20.87 4.91
CA GLY A 252 11.44 -20.88 6.37
C GLY A 252 10.45 -19.97 7.09
N LEU A 253 10.28 -18.73 6.61
CA LEU A 253 9.30 -17.78 7.13
C LEU A 253 7.87 -18.28 6.94
N THR A 254 7.53 -18.87 5.79
CA THR A 254 6.21 -19.45 5.54
C THR A 254 5.90 -20.55 6.54
N THR A 255 6.85 -21.49 6.74
CA THR A 255 6.71 -22.57 7.72
C THR A 255 6.56 -22.00 9.14
N TYR A 256 7.34 -20.98 9.49
CA TYR A 256 7.26 -20.30 10.78
C TYR A 256 5.91 -19.63 11.00
N VAL A 257 5.38 -18.92 10.00
CA VAL A 257 4.04 -18.31 10.03
C VAL A 257 2.99 -19.39 10.28
N LEU A 258 2.99 -20.47 9.49
CA LEU A 258 2.05 -21.58 9.63
C LEU A 258 2.11 -22.25 11.00
N ALA A 259 3.30 -22.36 11.59
CA ALA A 259 3.49 -23.00 12.90
C ALA A 259 3.14 -22.09 14.09
N LYS A 260 3.10 -20.77 13.91
CA LYS A 260 2.87 -19.79 15.00
C LYS A 260 1.49 -19.17 14.97
N GLN A 261 0.83 -19.16 13.81
CA GLN A 261 -0.47 -18.54 13.63
C GLN A 261 -1.60 -19.50 14.00
N THR A 262 -2.41 -19.12 14.99
CA THR A 262 -3.63 -19.82 15.44
C THR A 262 -4.87 -19.02 14.99
N PRO A 263 -5.60 -19.50 13.97
CA PRO A 263 -6.85 -18.90 13.51
C PRO A 263 -7.94 -18.83 14.59
N ASP A 264 -8.78 -17.79 14.56
CA ASP A 264 -10.06 -17.81 15.28
C ASP A 264 -11.10 -18.53 14.42
N HIS A 265 -11.34 -19.80 14.73
CA HIS A 265 -12.27 -20.63 13.97
C HIS A 265 -13.73 -20.20 14.11
N ALA A 266 -14.12 -19.71 15.29
CA ALA A 266 -15.49 -19.24 15.52
C ALA A 266 -15.78 -17.99 14.68
N ALA A 267 -14.82 -17.05 14.62
CA ALA A 267 -14.92 -15.90 13.76
C ALA A 267 -14.91 -16.30 12.27
N ARG A 268 -14.01 -17.20 11.84
CA ARG A 268 -13.93 -17.60 10.42
C ARG A 268 -15.16 -18.37 9.93
N ALA A 269 -15.84 -19.11 10.81
CA ALA A 269 -17.06 -19.82 10.46
C ALA A 269 -18.20 -18.87 10.01
N THR A 270 -18.14 -17.58 10.36
CA THR A 270 -19.12 -16.59 9.89
C THR A 270 -18.89 -16.13 8.44
N LEU A 271 -17.75 -16.49 7.84
CA LEU A 271 -17.45 -16.16 6.45
C LEU A 271 -18.13 -17.15 5.49
N PRO A 272 -18.43 -16.75 4.23
CA PRO A 272 -18.84 -17.68 3.19
C PRO A 272 -17.77 -18.78 3.00
N THR A 273 -18.19 -20.00 2.65
CA THR A 273 -17.32 -21.18 2.55
C THR A 273 -16.06 -20.96 1.71
N ALA A 274 -16.14 -20.17 0.64
CA ALA A 274 -15.00 -19.80 -0.21
C ALA A 274 -13.88 -19.02 0.52
N PHE A 275 -14.18 -18.42 1.68
CA PHE A 275 -13.27 -17.58 2.46
C PHE A 275 -12.91 -18.16 3.83
N GLN A 276 -13.37 -19.37 4.16
CA GLN A 276 -13.11 -19.99 5.48
C GLN A 276 -11.64 -20.48 5.62
N GLY A 277 -10.89 -20.54 4.52
CA GLY A 277 -9.47 -20.90 4.49
C GLY A 277 -9.21 -22.41 4.47
N VAL A 278 -7.93 -22.80 4.47
CA VAL A 278 -7.49 -24.21 4.54
C VAL A 278 -7.35 -24.64 5.99
N GLN A 279 -7.98 -25.76 6.37
CA GLN A 279 -7.77 -26.36 7.69
C GLN A 279 -6.35 -26.95 7.77
N THR A 280 -5.56 -26.51 8.75
CA THR A 280 -4.19 -27.01 8.97
C THR A 280 -4.20 -28.31 9.77
N LEU A 281 -3.20 -29.19 9.64
CA LEU A 281 -3.10 -30.43 10.43
C LEU A 281 -3.20 -30.23 11.96
N GLN A 282 -2.79 -29.06 12.46
CA GLN A 282 -2.94 -28.71 13.87
C GLN A 282 -4.42 -28.57 14.27
N HIS A 283 -5.27 -28.14 13.35
CA HIS A 283 -6.73 -28.07 13.50
C HIS A 283 -7.35 -29.46 13.68
N GLU A 284 -6.88 -30.44 12.90
CA GLU A 284 -7.33 -31.83 13.04
C GLU A 284 -6.94 -32.38 14.41
N ARG A 285 -5.71 -32.12 14.87
CA ARG A 285 -5.24 -32.55 16.20
C ARG A 285 -5.99 -31.90 17.35
N ASP A 286 -6.27 -30.61 17.26
CA ASP A 286 -7.02 -29.88 18.30
C ASP A 286 -8.47 -30.41 18.37
N GLN A 287 -9.11 -30.65 17.22
CA GLN A 287 -10.44 -31.27 17.16
C GLN A 287 -10.47 -32.70 17.70
N GLU A 288 -9.45 -33.50 17.39
CA GLU A 288 -9.31 -34.86 17.92
C GLU A 288 -9.11 -34.85 19.45
N SER A 289 -8.36 -33.89 19.98
CA SER A 289 -8.15 -33.76 21.43
C SER A 289 -9.44 -33.40 22.18
N ASP A 290 -10.27 -32.53 21.61
CA ASP A 290 -11.57 -32.13 22.19
C ASP A 290 -12.65 -33.20 22.06
N ALA A 291 -12.59 -34.02 21.00
CA ALA A 291 -13.52 -35.12 20.77
C ALA A 291 -13.20 -36.36 21.63
N GLY A 292 -11.92 -36.61 21.93
CA GLY A 292 -11.46 -37.74 22.76
C GLY A 292 -11.59 -37.54 24.27
N GLY A 293 -11.96 -36.34 24.73
CA GLY A 293 -12.15 -36.00 26.14
C GLY A 293 -13.57 -36.15 26.68
N ARG A 294 -14.49 -36.80 25.94
CA ARG A 294 -15.87 -37.06 26.37
C ARG A 294 -16.09 -38.49 26.85
#